data_AF-A0A1V6ATQ7-F1
#
_entry.id   AF-A0A1V6ATQ7-F1
#
_cell.length_a   1.000
_cell.length_b   1.000
_cell.length_c   1.000
_cell.angle_alpha   90.00
_cell.angle_beta   90.00
_cell.angle_gamma   90.00
#
_symmetry.space_group_name_H-M   'P 1'
#
loop_
_entity.id
_entity.type
_entity.pdbx_description
1 polymer ?
#
loop_
_entity_poly.entity_id
_entity_poly.type
_entity_poly.pdbx_seq_one_letter_code
_entity_poly.pdbx_strand_id
1 'polypeptide(L)'
;MNKKIILSHYPDASEKDWKNWRWQFQNRVTSLKKLAEITEILMPRQEKLHRVLCTYPMAITPYFLSLIEPDDENHPLTLQCIPDEKEVSVSPHCSDDPLNEDDSMPVPRLIRRYPDRVLAMVTRSCATNCRHCNRKRFWDKKDPSTLKNRLDKMVRYVADSPEIREVIISGGDPLTYDDHHLEMILSSFAAIPHLEVLRIGSRVPVVMPMRITKELCRMLKRYRPLWFNTQFNHPSEITPDAGRACNMLQEAGIPVSNQSVLLKGVNDNEDTMRRLLYGLQKISVRPYYLFHCDPVKGCYHLRTEMTEGLNMMENLLKNCSGLAMPQYVADLPGQSGKVPILALSRSLKNDLQKHQDFFDNFE
;
A
#
# COMPACT_ATOMS: atom_id res chain seq x y z
N MET A 1 17.51 11.29 5.88
CA MET A 1 16.98 11.74 4.56
C MET A 1 18.10 12.40 3.78
N ASN A 2 18.56 11.72 2.74
CA ASN A 2 19.74 12.03 1.95
C ASN A 2 19.43 12.91 0.73
N LYS A 3 18.51 13.90 0.88
CA LYS A 3 18.05 14.77 -0.22
C LYS A 3 19.20 15.44 -0.97
N LYS A 4 20.24 15.90 -0.27
CA LYS A 4 21.41 16.55 -0.89
C LYS A 4 22.16 15.60 -1.82
N ILE A 5 22.36 14.36 -1.38
CA ILE A 5 23.00 13.29 -2.16
C ILE A 5 22.13 12.97 -3.39
N ILE A 6 20.83 12.79 -3.22
CA ILE A 6 19.95 12.53 -4.37
C ILE A 6 20.03 13.68 -5.38
N LEU A 7 19.93 14.94 -4.93
CA LEU A 7 19.98 16.11 -5.83
C LEU A 7 21.33 16.27 -6.56
N SER A 8 22.46 15.82 -6.01
CA SER A 8 23.74 15.87 -6.75
C SER A 8 23.75 14.98 -8.00
N HIS A 9 22.86 13.99 -8.09
CA HIS A 9 22.68 13.16 -9.30
C HIS A 9 21.65 13.74 -10.30
N TYR A 10 21.10 14.92 -10.00
CA TYR A 10 20.20 15.69 -10.86
C TYR A 10 20.65 17.18 -10.87
N PRO A 11 21.77 17.52 -11.55
CA PRO A 11 22.41 18.83 -11.43
C PRO A 11 21.53 20.02 -11.84
N ASP A 12 20.55 19.79 -12.72
CA ASP A 12 19.60 20.82 -13.16
C ASP A 12 18.37 20.95 -12.25
N ALA A 13 18.24 20.11 -11.21
CA ALA A 13 17.07 20.09 -10.35
C ALA A 13 17.18 21.11 -9.20
N SER A 14 16.20 22.00 -9.10
CA SER A 14 16.08 22.95 -8.01
C SER A 14 15.32 22.38 -6.81
N GLU A 15 15.30 23.10 -5.68
CA GLU A 15 14.40 22.79 -4.57
C GLU A 15 12.92 22.82 -4.97
N LYS A 16 12.56 23.64 -5.96
CA LYS A 16 11.20 23.73 -6.49
C LYS A 16 10.83 22.44 -7.23
N ASP A 17 11.78 21.87 -7.96
CA ASP A 17 11.61 20.59 -8.65
C ASP A 17 11.46 19.45 -7.66
N TRP A 18 12.26 19.43 -6.60
CA TRP A 18 12.08 18.45 -5.51
C TRP A 18 10.65 18.46 -4.95
N LYS A 19 10.07 19.65 -4.75
CA LYS A 19 8.69 19.83 -4.25
C LYS A 19 7.62 19.56 -5.31
N ASN A 20 7.99 19.35 -6.57
CA ASN A 20 7.07 19.05 -7.66
C ASN A 20 6.89 17.53 -7.82
N TRP A 21 5.69 17.05 -7.55
CA TRP A 21 5.39 15.61 -7.68
C TRP A 21 5.56 15.07 -9.11
N ARG A 22 5.35 15.91 -10.15
CA ARG A 22 5.56 15.50 -11.53
C ARG A 22 7.04 15.25 -11.81
N TRP A 23 7.91 16.10 -11.27
CA TRP A 23 9.35 15.90 -11.35
C TRP A 23 9.76 14.62 -10.62
N GLN A 24 9.24 14.39 -9.40
CA GLN A 24 9.46 13.14 -8.64
C GLN A 24 9.04 11.90 -9.45
N PHE A 25 7.89 11.96 -10.12
CA PHE A 25 7.37 10.84 -10.92
C PHE A 25 8.15 10.60 -12.23
N GLN A 26 8.59 11.67 -12.90
CA GLN A 26 9.37 11.59 -14.13
C GLN A 26 10.80 11.12 -13.89
N ASN A 27 11.39 11.48 -12.74
CA ASN A 27 12.75 11.14 -12.37
C ASN A 27 12.87 9.86 -11.53
N ARG A 28 11.84 9.00 -11.56
CA ARG A 28 11.89 7.69 -10.90
C ARG A 28 13.08 6.89 -11.41
N VAL A 29 13.79 6.25 -10.49
CA VAL A 29 14.89 5.34 -10.80
C VAL A 29 14.30 4.00 -11.26
N THR A 30 14.55 3.66 -12.53
CA THR A 30 13.99 2.45 -13.18
C THR A 30 15.05 1.50 -13.73
N SER A 31 16.34 1.85 -13.60
CA SER A 31 17.45 1.01 -14.07
C SER A 31 18.47 0.75 -12.96
N LEU A 32 19.12 -0.40 -13.02
CA LEU A 32 20.21 -0.77 -12.10
C LEU A 32 21.39 0.19 -12.18
N LYS A 33 21.69 0.70 -13.39
CA LYS A 33 22.77 1.67 -13.61
C LYS A 33 22.53 2.94 -12.79
N LYS A 34 21.35 3.56 -12.95
CA LYS A 34 21.02 4.80 -12.22
C LYS A 34 20.88 4.57 -10.71
N LEU A 35 20.41 3.38 -10.30
CA LEU A 35 20.38 3.02 -8.88
C LEU A 35 21.79 2.95 -8.28
N ALA A 36 22.69 2.20 -8.93
CA ALA A 36 24.08 2.05 -8.47
C ALA A 36 24.83 3.39 -8.44
N GLU A 37 24.57 4.29 -9.39
CA GLU A 37 25.12 5.65 -9.39
C GLU A 37 24.71 6.45 -8.15
N ILE A 38 23.50 6.24 -7.62
CA ILE A 38 22.93 7.05 -6.54
C ILE A 38 23.18 6.47 -5.15
N THR A 39 23.08 5.15 -5.01
CA THR A 39 23.06 4.52 -3.68
C THR A 39 24.43 4.10 -3.18
N GLU A 40 25.47 4.14 -4.01
CA GLU A 40 26.81 3.57 -3.73
C GLU A 40 26.82 2.09 -3.31
N ILE A 41 25.64 1.45 -3.16
CA ILE A 41 25.44 0.02 -2.93
C ILE A 41 26.26 -0.76 -3.96
N LEU A 42 27.31 -1.40 -3.47
CA LEU A 42 28.10 -2.36 -4.22
C LEU A 42 27.12 -3.42 -4.73
N MET A 43 27.00 -3.53 -6.06
CA MET A 43 26.14 -4.53 -6.68
C MET A 43 26.97 -5.67 -7.26
N PRO A 44 27.54 -6.59 -6.45
CA PRO A 44 28.25 -7.77 -6.94
C PRO A 44 27.32 -8.76 -7.68
N ARG A 45 26.05 -8.41 -7.90
CA ARG A 45 24.98 -9.29 -8.42
C ARG A 45 24.16 -8.69 -9.57
N GLN A 46 24.71 -7.73 -10.33
CA GLN A 46 23.99 -7.03 -11.41
C GLN A 46 23.29 -7.97 -12.40
N GLU A 47 23.94 -9.06 -12.81
CA GLU A 47 23.34 -10.03 -13.75
C GLU A 47 22.08 -10.71 -13.21
N LYS A 48 22.08 -11.07 -11.91
CA LYS A 48 20.92 -11.72 -11.28
C LYS A 48 19.77 -10.74 -11.09
N LEU A 49 20.08 -9.50 -10.73
CA LEU A 49 19.07 -8.44 -10.64
C LEU A 49 18.49 -8.07 -12.00
N HIS A 50 19.25 -8.23 -13.09
CA HIS A 50 18.71 -8.04 -14.44
C HIS A 50 17.57 -9.03 -14.74
N ARG A 51 17.73 -10.32 -14.37
CA ARG A 51 16.66 -11.32 -14.50
C ARG A 51 15.41 -10.93 -13.70
N VAL A 52 15.61 -10.38 -12.51
CA VAL A 52 14.50 -9.89 -11.68
C VAL A 52 13.78 -8.74 -12.38
N LEU A 53 14.50 -7.76 -12.94
CA LEU A 53 13.90 -6.62 -13.63
C LEU A 53 13.16 -6.99 -14.92
N CYS A 54 13.58 -8.06 -15.61
CA CYS A 54 12.83 -8.60 -16.75
C CYS A 54 11.45 -9.15 -16.35
N THR A 55 11.27 -9.54 -15.08
CA THR A 55 9.99 -10.09 -14.57
C THR A 55 9.20 -9.04 -13.77
N TYR A 56 9.89 -8.28 -12.93
CA TYR A 56 9.33 -7.34 -11.97
C TYR A 56 10.07 -6.00 -12.05
N PRO A 57 9.60 -5.06 -12.90
CA PRO A 57 10.28 -3.78 -13.11
C PRO A 57 10.39 -2.97 -11.82
N MET A 58 11.44 -2.16 -11.74
CA MET A 58 11.68 -1.25 -10.63
C MET A 58 11.26 0.17 -11.02
N ALA A 59 10.70 0.89 -10.06
CA ALA A 59 10.48 2.31 -10.13
C ALA A 59 10.51 2.85 -8.70
N ILE A 60 11.38 3.82 -8.42
CA ILE A 60 11.53 4.41 -7.08
C ILE A 60 11.61 5.93 -7.24
N THR A 61 10.76 6.69 -6.56
CA THR A 61 10.86 8.16 -6.59
C THR A 61 12.16 8.65 -5.96
N PRO A 62 12.75 9.77 -6.43
CA PRO A 62 13.89 10.40 -5.77
C PRO A 62 13.65 10.65 -4.28
N TYR A 63 12.44 11.08 -3.91
CA TYR A 63 12.04 11.25 -2.51
C TYR A 63 12.15 9.95 -1.70
N PHE A 64 11.56 8.84 -2.17
CA PHE A 64 11.57 7.59 -1.39
C PHE A 64 12.98 7.01 -1.32
N LEU A 65 13.75 7.13 -2.41
CA LEU A 65 15.16 6.73 -2.44
C LEU A 65 16.00 7.52 -1.43
N SER A 66 15.69 8.80 -1.20
CA SER A 66 16.38 9.62 -0.19
C SER A 66 16.15 9.17 1.25
N LEU A 67 15.20 8.27 1.51
CA LEU A 67 14.96 7.71 2.83
C LEU A 67 15.79 6.46 3.11
N ILE A 68 16.50 5.94 2.11
CA ILE A 68 17.40 4.81 2.24
C ILE A 68 18.77 5.33 2.70
N GLU A 69 19.33 4.67 3.72
CA GLU A 69 20.70 4.90 4.13
C GLU A 69 21.64 4.11 3.21
N PRO A 70 22.60 4.77 2.51
CA PRO A 70 23.45 4.14 1.47
C PRO A 70 24.24 2.92 1.95
N ASP A 71 24.69 2.94 3.21
CA ASP A 71 25.63 1.95 3.76
C ASP A 71 24.93 0.72 4.39
N ASP A 72 23.60 0.67 4.39
CA ASP A 72 22.82 -0.42 4.99
C ASP A 72 22.03 -1.19 3.91
N GLU A 73 22.66 -2.24 3.39
CA GLU A 73 22.02 -3.15 2.41
C GLU A 73 20.77 -3.85 2.97
N ASN A 74 20.66 -3.98 4.29
CA ASN A 74 19.51 -4.59 4.96
C ASN A 74 18.51 -3.55 5.46
N HIS A 75 18.67 -2.28 5.06
CA HIS A 75 17.79 -1.21 5.51
C HIS A 75 16.31 -1.55 5.19
N PRO A 76 15.37 -1.42 6.14
CA PRO A 76 13.97 -1.81 5.94
C PRO A 76 13.28 -1.24 4.70
N LEU A 77 13.72 -0.07 4.22
CA LEU A 77 13.16 0.55 3.00
C LEU A 77 13.78 -0.03 1.72
N THR A 78 15.03 -0.51 1.77
CA THR A 78 15.69 -1.23 0.67
C THR A 78 14.88 -2.47 0.30
N LEU A 79 14.53 -3.31 1.28
CA LEU A 79 13.71 -4.51 1.11
C LEU A 79 12.34 -4.23 0.47
N GLN A 80 11.82 -3.00 0.62
CA GLN A 80 10.51 -2.62 0.08
C GLN A 80 10.55 -2.12 -1.37
N CYS A 81 11.70 -1.71 -1.92
CA CYS A 81 11.75 -1.08 -3.24
C CYS A 81 12.93 -1.47 -4.14
N ILE A 82 14.04 -1.94 -3.57
CA ILE A 82 15.20 -2.44 -4.34
C ILE A 82 15.00 -3.94 -4.64
N PRO A 83 15.17 -4.40 -5.89
CA PRO A 83 14.96 -5.80 -6.26
C PRO A 83 15.91 -6.77 -5.54
N ASP A 84 15.41 -7.97 -5.23
CA ASP A 84 16.19 -9.10 -4.68
C ASP A 84 16.15 -10.31 -5.65
N GLU A 85 17.25 -11.06 -5.76
CA GLU A 85 17.32 -12.28 -6.56
C GLU A 85 16.29 -13.35 -6.15
N LYS A 86 15.88 -13.35 -4.87
CA LYS A 86 14.86 -14.25 -4.30
C LYS A 86 13.47 -14.04 -4.90
N GLU A 87 13.25 -12.94 -5.60
CA GLU A 87 11.96 -12.66 -6.23
C GLU A 87 11.67 -13.56 -7.43
N VAL A 88 12.71 -14.05 -8.10
CA VAL A 88 12.56 -14.98 -9.24
C VAL A 88 12.86 -16.43 -8.85
N SER A 89 13.09 -16.70 -7.56
CA SER A 89 13.22 -18.06 -7.04
C SER A 89 11.87 -18.78 -7.06
N VAL A 90 11.90 -20.08 -7.37
CA VAL A 90 10.69 -20.92 -7.33
C VAL A 90 10.24 -21.11 -5.88
N SER A 91 8.96 -20.94 -5.60
CA SER A 91 8.35 -21.20 -4.29
C SER A 91 7.06 -21.99 -4.50
N PRO A 92 6.96 -23.24 -4.02
CA PRO A 92 5.90 -24.19 -4.40
C PRO A 92 4.47 -23.82 -3.93
N HIS A 93 4.32 -22.75 -3.15
CA HIS A 93 3.02 -22.31 -2.60
C HIS A 93 2.69 -20.85 -2.94
N CYS A 94 3.40 -20.25 -3.89
CA CYS A 94 3.13 -18.87 -4.32
C CYS A 94 2.45 -18.84 -5.69
N SER A 95 1.40 -18.01 -5.80
CA SER A 95 0.64 -17.79 -7.05
C SER A 95 0.81 -16.35 -7.54
N ASP A 96 0.59 -16.11 -8.83
CA ASP A 96 0.50 -14.76 -9.40
C ASP A 96 -0.77 -14.02 -8.92
N ASP A 97 -1.84 -14.77 -8.62
CA ASP A 97 -3.10 -14.29 -8.06
C ASP A 97 -3.55 -15.18 -6.88
N PRO A 98 -2.93 -15.06 -5.70
CA PRO A 98 -3.26 -15.92 -4.55
C PRO A 98 -4.63 -15.62 -3.93
N LEU A 99 -5.27 -14.52 -4.31
CA LEU A 99 -6.57 -14.09 -3.80
C LEU A 99 -7.73 -14.43 -4.74
N ASN A 100 -7.43 -15.03 -5.91
CA ASN A 100 -8.38 -15.26 -7.00
C ASN A 100 -9.18 -13.98 -7.34
N GLU A 101 -8.48 -12.85 -7.42
CA GLU A 101 -9.08 -11.57 -7.79
C GLU A 101 -9.64 -11.64 -9.21
N ASP A 102 -8.97 -12.33 -10.13
CA ASP A 102 -9.35 -12.44 -11.54
C ASP A 102 -10.71 -13.15 -11.71
N ASP A 103 -10.98 -14.19 -10.92
CA ASP A 103 -12.29 -14.88 -10.87
C ASP A 103 -13.40 -14.00 -10.30
N SER A 104 -13.03 -12.97 -9.54
CA SER A 104 -13.94 -12.04 -8.89
C SER A 104 -14.12 -10.74 -9.69
N MET A 105 -13.78 -10.72 -10.98
CA MET A 105 -13.92 -9.55 -11.86
C MET A 105 -15.16 -9.63 -12.76
N PRO A 106 -16.34 -9.13 -12.33
CA PRO A 106 -17.54 -9.09 -13.19
C PRO A 106 -17.33 -8.28 -14.48
N VAL A 107 -16.46 -7.26 -14.42
CA VAL A 107 -15.91 -6.59 -15.60
C VAL A 107 -14.41 -6.43 -15.42
N PRO A 108 -13.61 -6.35 -16.50
CA PRO A 108 -12.16 -6.23 -16.39
C PRO A 108 -11.77 -5.11 -15.43
N ARG A 109 -10.91 -5.43 -14.47
CA ARG A 109 -10.34 -4.50 -13.49
C ARG A 109 -11.28 -3.98 -12.41
N LEU A 110 -12.51 -4.50 -12.32
CA LEU A 110 -13.41 -4.23 -11.20
C LEU A 110 -13.56 -5.50 -10.38
N ILE A 111 -13.00 -5.53 -9.17
CA ILE A 111 -13.04 -6.71 -8.30
C ILE A 111 -14.22 -6.62 -7.34
N ARG A 112 -15.08 -7.63 -7.34
CA ARG A 112 -16.22 -7.78 -6.43
C ARG A 112 -16.08 -9.08 -5.62
N ARG A 113 -15.46 -8.97 -4.45
CA ARG A 113 -15.31 -10.08 -3.48
C ARG A 113 -16.29 -10.02 -2.31
N TYR A 114 -16.98 -8.90 -2.16
CA TYR A 114 -17.94 -8.64 -1.09
C TYR A 114 -19.29 -8.25 -1.70
N PRO A 115 -20.40 -8.49 -0.98
CA PRO A 115 -21.73 -8.20 -1.50
C PRO A 115 -21.94 -6.72 -1.86
N ASP A 116 -21.45 -5.81 -1.02
CA ASP A 116 -21.84 -4.41 -0.98
C ASP A 116 -20.79 -3.42 -1.50
N ARG A 117 -19.64 -3.91 -1.97
CA ARG A 117 -18.52 -3.06 -2.38
C ARG A 117 -17.63 -3.67 -3.43
N VAL A 118 -17.01 -2.81 -4.22
CA VAL A 118 -16.08 -3.17 -5.29
C VAL A 118 -14.76 -2.41 -5.20
N LEU A 119 -13.70 -3.00 -5.75
CA LEU A 119 -12.42 -2.34 -5.95
C LEU A 119 -12.19 -2.09 -7.44
N ALA A 120 -12.14 -0.81 -7.82
CA ALA A 120 -11.87 -0.37 -9.19
C ALA A 120 -10.37 -0.14 -9.38
N MET A 121 -9.70 -0.99 -10.16
CA MET A 121 -8.31 -0.81 -10.56
C MET A 121 -8.21 0.12 -11.76
N VAL A 122 -8.09 1.42 -11.49
CA VAL A 122 -8.16 2.46 -12.54
C VAL A 122 -6.84 2.66 -13.30
N THR A 123 -5.72 2.27 -12.68
CA THR A 123 -4.37 2.36 -13.23
C THR A 123 -3.54 1.14 -12.83
N ARG A 124 -2.40 0.95 -13.50
CA ARG A 124 -1.38 -0.05 -13.17
C ARG A 124 -0.05 0.61 -12.75
N SER A 125 0.02 1.94 -12.87
CA SER A 125 1.21 2.70 -12.53
C SER A 125 1.24 3.03 -11.04
N CYS A 126 2.43 2.92 -10.44
CA CYS A 126 2.71 3.36 -9.08
C CYS A 126 3.82 4.42 -9.10
N ALA A 127 3.84 5.29 -8.09
CA ALA A 127 5.00 6.16 -7.88
C ALA A 127 6.25 5.36 -7.46
N THR A 128 6.07 4.33 -6.63
CA THR A 128 7.13 3.37 -6.29
C THR A 128 6.60 1.94 -6.39
N ASN A 129 7.37 1.06 -7.03
CA ASN A 129 7.05 -0.36 -7.19
C ASN A 129 7.45 -1.14 -5.93
N CYS A 130 6.48 -1.41 -5.06
CA CYS A 130 6.71 -2.12 -3.81
C CYS A 130 7.11 -3.59 -4.07
N ARG A 131 8.25 -4.06 -3.58
CA ARG A 131 8.71 -5.45 -3.77
C ARG A 131 7.85 -6.49 -3.04
N HIS A 132 6.89 -6.06 -2.22
CA HIS A 132 5.84 -6.88 -1.60
C HIS A 132 4.45 -6.68 -2.24
N CYS A 133 4.35 -6.10 -3.44
CA CYS A 133 3.06 -5.83 -4.07
C CYS A 133 2.31 -7.14 -4.38
N ASN A 134 1.08 -7.27 -3.87
CA ASN A 134 0.25 -8.44 -4.14
C ASN A 134 -0.31 -8.53 -5.56
N ARG A 135 -0.13 -7.46 -6.35
CA ARG A 135 -0.54 -7.36 -7.75
C ARG A 135 0.65 -7.25 -8.72
N LYS A 136 1.82 -7.81 -8.36
CA LYS A 136 3.01 -7.88 -9.23
C LYS A 136 2.71 -8.40 -10.64
N ARG A 137 1.74 -9.32 -10.79
CA ARG A 137 1.27 -9.84 -12.08
C ARG A 137 0.82 -8.77 -13.08
N PHE A 138 0.55 -7.55 -12.62
CA PHE A 138 0.14 -6.42 -13.44
C PHE A 138 1.25 -5.43 -13.78
N TRP A 139 2.51 -5.69 -13.47
CA TRP A 139 3.60 -4.76 -13.81
C TRP A 139 4.07 -4.84 -15.27
N ASP A 140 4.04 -6.03 -15.88
CA ASP A 140 4.64 -6.24 -17.21
C ASP A 140 3.66 -6.06 -18.39
N LYS A 141 2.35 -6.28 -18.18
CA LYS A 141 1.39 -6.23 -19.30
C LYS A 141 1.03 -4.78 -19.67
N LYS A 142 1.04 -4.42 -20.96
CA LYS A 142 0.35 -3.20 -21.42
C LYS A 142 -1.17 -3.38 -21.25
N ASP A 143 -1.89 -2.30 -20.97
CA ASP A 143 -3.35 -2.28 -21.07
C ASP A 143 -3.72 -1.46 -22.31
N PRO A 144 -4.24 -2.08 -23.38
CA PRO A 144 -4.54 -1.37 -24.62
C PRO A 144 -5.77 -0.45 -24.50
N SER A 145 -6.55 -0.55 -23.42
CA SER A 145 -7.76 0.25 -23.25
C SER A 145 -7.45 1.68 -22.77
N THR A 146 -8.28 2.63 -23.17
CA THR A 146 -8.23 4.00 -22.61
C THR A 146 -8.83 4.02 -21.21
N LEU A 147 -8.43 4.99 -20.38
CA LEU A 147 -9.03 5.17 -19.04
C LEU A 147 -10.55 5.33 -19.13
N LYS A 148 -11.03 6.15 -20.07
CA LYS A 148 -12.47 6.37 -20.30
C LYS A 148 -13.21 5.06 -20.59
N ASN A 149 -12.72 4.25 -21.53
CA ASN A 149 -13.37 2.99 -21.89
C ASN A 149 -13.40 1.98 -20.73
N ARG A 150 -12.35 1.96 -19.89
CA ARG A 150 -12.37 1.13 -18.66
C ARG A 150 -13.39 1.64 -17.68
N LEU A 151 -13.35 2.94 -17.38
CA LEU A 151 -14.21 3.58 -16.41
C LEU A 151 -15.69 3.42 -16.77
N ASP A 152 -16.06 3.63 -18.04
CA ASP A 152 -17.43 3.47 -18.51
C ASP A 152 -18.00 2.07 -18.23
N LYS A 153 -17.19 1.02 -18.42
CA LYS A 153 -17.60 -0.36 -18.12
C LYS A 153 -17.79 -0.60 -16.62
N MET A 154 -16.90 -0.06 -15.80
CA MET A 154 -16.99 -0.19 -14.34
C MET A 154 -18.21 0.54 -13.80
N VAL A 155 -18.41 1.79 -14.24
CA VAL A 155 -19.51 2.65 -13.80
C VAL A 155 -20.85 2.05 -14.19
N ARG A 156 -21.00 1.52 -15.41
CA ARG A 156 -22.22 0.82 -15.84
C ARG A 156 -22.53 -0.38 -14.94
N TYR A 157 -21.54 -1.26 -14.70
CA TYR A 157 -21.76 -2.41 -13.83
C TYR A 157 -22.21 -2.01 -12.42
N VAL A 158 -21.60 -0.97 -11.84
CA VAL A 158 -21.99 -0.48 -10.51
C VAL A 158 -23.37 0.18 -10.52
N ALA A 159 -23.71 0.93 -11.58
CA ALA A 159 -25.03 1.53 -11.75
C ALA A 159 -26.14 0.47 -11.87
N ASP A 160 -25.84 -0.67 -12.50
CA ASP A 160 -26.76 -1.80 -12.67
C ASP A 160 -26.85 -2.71 -11.43
N SER A 161 -26.05 -2.44 -10.37
CA SER A 161 -25.95 -3.28 -9.16
C SER A 161 -26.30 -2.47 -7.90
N PRO A 162 -27.59 -2.33 -7.55
CA PRO A 162 -28.07 -1.45 -6.47
C PRO A 162 -27.57 -1.84 -5.07
N GLU A 163 -27.13 -3.08 -4.87
CA GLU A 163 -26.58 -3.58 -3.61
C GLU A 163 -25.16 -3.06 -3.33
N ILE A 164 -24.45 -2.55 -4.35
CA ILE A 164 -23.12 -1.97 -4.18
C ILE A 164 -23.28 -0.56 -3.65
N ARG A 165 -22.89 -0.32 -2.40
CA ARG A 165 -22.92 1.01 -1.75
C ARG A 165 -21.55 1.69 -1.69
N GLU A 166 -20.46 0.95 -1.93
CA GLU A 166 -19.10 1.47 -1.83
C GLU A 166 -18.21 1.10 -3.03
N VAL A 167 -17.44 2.10 -3.51
CA VAL A 167 -16.39 1.90 -4.51
C VAL A 167 -15.02 2.31 -3.96
N ILE A 168 -14.06 1.39 -4.02
CA ILE A 168 -12.65 1.61 -3.66
C ILE A 168 -11.84 1.85 -4.93
N ILE A 169 -11.38 3.09 -5.11
CA ILE A 169 -10.51 3.50 -6.21
C ILE A 169 -9.07 3.11 -5.88
N SER A 170 -8.51 2.19 -6.66
CA SER A 170 -7.19 1.59 -6.43
C SER A 170 -6.55 1.14 -7.77
N GLY A 171 -5.75 0.08 -7.76
CA GLY A 171 -5.00 -0.44 -8.90
C GLY A 171 -3.52 -0.50 -8.58
N GLY A 172 -2.69 0.15 -9.40
CA GLY A 172 -1.36 0.60 -9.01
C GLY A 172 -1.48 1.66 -7.92
N ASP A 173 -1.51 2.93 -8.31
CA ASP A 173 -1.83 4.02 -7.40
C ASP A 173 -2.63 5.13 -8.12
N PRO A 174 -3.89 5.40 -7.74
CA PRO A 174 -4.75 6.35 -8.45
C PRO A 174 -4.23 7.78 -8.41
N LEU A 175 -3.39 8.14 -7.42
CA LEU A 175 -2.79 9.48 -7.34
C LEU A 175 -1.62 9.69 -8.33
N THR A 176 -1.32 8.69 -9.17
CA THR A 176 -0.46 8.89 -10.36
C THR A 176 -1.15 9.69 -11.46
N TYR A 177 -2.49 9.75 -11.46
CA TYR A 177 -3.23 10.65 -12.33
C TYR A 177 -3.12 12.11 -11.86
N ASP A 178 -3.22 13.04 -12.81
CA ASP A 178 -3.46 14.44 -12.50
C ASP A 178 -4.85 14.67 -11.90
N ASP A 179 -5.09 15.88 -11.38
CA ASP A 179 -6.34 16.20 -10.68
C ASP A 179 -7.57 16.07 -11.60
N HIS A 180 -7.44 16.39 -12.89
CA HIS A 180 -8.53 16.29 -13.87
C HIS A 180 -8.96 14.83 -14.09
N HIS A 181 -8.02 13.94 -14.35
CA HIS A 181 -8.33 12.52 -14.56
C HIS A 181 -8.83 11.84 -13.29
N LEU A 182 -8.30 12.22 -12.12
CA LEU A 182 -8.79 11.72 -10.84
C LEU A 182 -10.21 12.21 -10.57
N GLU A 183 -10.50 13.49 -10.85
CA GLU A 183 -11.84 14.05 -10.73
C GLU A 183 -12.85 13.38 -11.67
N MET A 184 -12.45 13.06 -12.91
CA MET A 184 -13.27 12.28 -13.86
C MET A 184 -13.64 10.90 -13.29
N ILE A 185 -12.72 10.23 -12.59
CA ILE A 185 -12.98 8.94 -11.94
C ILE A 185 -13.99 9.11 -10.79
N LEU A 186 -13.73 10.06 -9.88
CA LEU A 186 -14.56 10.27 -8.69
C LEU A 186 -15.97 10.73 -9.06
N SER A 187 -16.09 11.68 -9.99
CA SER A 187 -17.39 12.20 -10.47
C SER A 187 -18.22 11.13 -11.17
N SER A 188 -17.59 10.25 -11.98
CA SER A 188 -18.30 9.18 -12.66
C SER A 188 -18.97 8.20 -11.69
N PHE A 189 -18.29 7.85 -10.59
CA PHE A 189 -18.90 7.01 -9.55
C PHE A 189 -19.87 7.80 -8.67
N ALA A 190 -19.52 9.02 -8.25
CA ALA A 190 -20.38 9.85 -7.40
C ALA A 190 -21.73 10.22 -8.05
N ALA A 191 -21.84 10.13 -9.38
CA ALA A 191 -23.10 10.33 -10.10
C ALA A 191 -24.09 9.17 -9.95
N ILE A 192 -23.68 8.01 -9.42
CA ILE A 192 -24.53 6.84 -9.22
C ILE A 192 -25.37 7.05 -7.93
N PRO A 193 -26.71 7.11 -8.00
CA PRO A 193 -27.54 7.55 -6.87
C PRO A 193 -27.46 6.69 -5.60
N HIS A 194 -27.27 5.38 -5.73
CA HIS A 194 -27.22 4.46 -4.59
C HIS A 194 -25.82 4.29 -3.99
N LEU A 195 -24.78 4.91 -4.57
CA LEU A 195 -23.46 4.89 -3.97
C LEU A 195 -23.39 5.85 -2.78
N GLU A 196 -23.02 5.30 -1.64
CA GLU A 196 -22.96 6.04 -0.38
C GLU A 196 -21.53 6.50 -0.07
N VAL A 197 -20.51 5.72 -0.44
CA VAL A 197 -19.13 5.95 0.00
C VAL A 197 -18.14 5.71 -1.13
N LEU A 198 -17.20 6.65 -1.30
CA LEU A 198 -15.99 6.44 -2.07
C LEU A 198 -14.79 6.26 -1.15
N ARG A 199 -13.84 5.43 -1.56
CA ARG A 199 -12.57 5.23 -0.86
C ARG A 199 -11.40 5.26 -1.83
N ILE A 200 -10.32 5.92 -1.48
CA ILE A 200 -9.07 5.90 -2.26
C ILE A 200 -8.04 5.03 -1.54
N GLY A 201 -7.46 4.05 -2.23
CA GLY A 201 -6.29 3.32 -1.77
C GLY A 201 -5.03 3.84 -2.47
N SER A 202 -4.13 4.49 -1.75
CA SER A 202 -2.94 5.10 -2.34
C SER A 202 -1.76 5.17 -1.36
N ARG A 203 -0.59 4.74 -1.82
CA ARG A 203 0.68 4.81 -1.08
C ARG A 203 1.41 6.12 -1.31
N VAL A 204 0.92 6.99 -2.20
CA VAL A 204 1.54 8.28 -2.53
C VAL A 204 1.85 9.18 -1.33
N PRO A 205 1.04 9.29 -0.26
CA PRO A 205 1.45 10.06 0.93
C PRO A 205 2.77 9.59 1.53
N VAL A 206 3.13 8.33 1.33
CA VAL A 206 4.35 7.69 1.85
C VAL A 206 5.52 7.84 0.88
N VAL A 207 5.29 7.63 -0.43
CA VAL A 207 6.38 7.52 -1.43
C VAL A 207 6.55 8.75 -2.32
N MET A 208 5.57 9.65 -2.33
CA MET A 208 5.58 10.88 -3.14
C MET A 208 4.67 11.95 -2.49
N PRO A 209 4.91 12.35 -1.23
CA PRO A 209 4.00 13.21 -0.47
C PRO A 209 3.72 14.56 -1.13
N MET A 210 4.62 15.03 -1.99
CA MET A 210 4.46 16.25 -2.81
C MET A 210 3.20 16.24 -3.68
N ARG A 211 2.62 15.07 -3.97
CA ARG A 211 1.40 14.95 -4.77
C ARG A 211 0.16 15.43 -4.02
N ILE A 212 0.21 15.46 -2.68
CA ILE A 212 -0.87 15.99 -1.84
C ILE A 212 -0.75 17.51 -1.79
N THR A 213 -1.41 18.17 -2.74
CA THR A 213 -1.46 19.63 -2.87
C THR A 213 -2.75 20.21 -2.30
N LYS A 214 -2.79 21.52 -2.09
CA LYS A 214 -4.03 22.20 -1.65
C LYS A 214 -5.14 22.04 -2.69
N GLU A 215 -4.79 22.05 -3.97
CA GLU A 215 -5.68 21.90 -5.11
C GLU A 215 -6.31 20.50 -5.11
N LEU A 216 -5.49 19.45 -4.93
CA LEU A 216 -5.98 18.08 -4.79
C LEU A 216 -6.94 17.97 -3.61
N CYS A 217 -6.54 18.46 -2.42
CA CYS A 217 -7.39 18.41 -1.23
C CYS A 217 -8.72 19.14 -1.41
N ARG A 218 -8.72 20.32 -2.06
CA ARG A 218 -9.96 21.06 -2.39
C ARG A 218 -10.86 20.27 -3.33
N MET A 219 -10.31 19.59 -4.33
CA MET A 219 -11.08 18.73 -5.23
C MET A 219 -11.67 17.54 -4.49
N LEU A 220 -10.85 16.79 -3.75
CA LEU A 220 -11.28 15.60 -3.01
C LEU A 220 -12.38 15.92 -1.98
N LYS A 221 -12.33 17.10 -1.33
CA LYS A 221 -13.35 17.55 -0.39
C LYS A 221 -14.77 17.60 -0.98
N ARG A 222 -14.91 17.84 -2.29
CA ARG A 222 -16.22 17.89 -2.97
C ARG A 222 -16.89 16.52 -3.08
N TYR A 223 -16.12 15.44 -2.98
CA TYR A 223 -16.59 14.06 -3.13
C TYR A 223 -16.82 13.36 -1.78
N ARG A 224 -16.97 14.13 -0.70
CA ARG A 224 -17.31 13.56 0.62
C ARG A 224 -18.74 13.00 0.62
N PRO A 225 -19.01 11.88 1.33
CA PRO A 225 -18.07 11.12 2.17
C PRO A 225 -17.03 10.34 1.35
N LEU A 226 -15.76 10.62 1.66
CA LEU A 226 -14.59 10.05 0.99
C LEU A 226 -13.62 9.59 2.08
N TRP A 227 -13.13 8.37 1.94
CA TRP A 227 -12.14 7.79 2.84
C TRP A 227 -10.80 7.59 2.13
N PHE A 228 -9.70 7.69 2.87
CA PHE A 228 -8.37 7.50 2.31
C PHE A 228 -7.60 6.43 3.08
N ASN A 229 -7.19 5.38 2.38
CA ASN A 229 -6.31 4.35 2.92
C ASN A 229 -4.91 4.50 2.31
N THR A 230 -3.91 4.65 3.16
CA THR A 230 -2.50 4.66 2.77
C THR A 230 -1.75 3.45 3.32
N GLN A 231 -0.45 3.32 3.00
CA GLN A 231 0.35 2.14 3.34
C GLN A 231 1.76 2.54 3.82
N PHE A 232 1.90 2.62 5.14
CA PHE A 232 3.16 2.83 5.85
C PHE A 232 3.51 1.47 6.46
N ASN A 233 4.75 1.04 6.27
CA ASN A 233 5.26 -0.23 6.78
C ASN A 233 6.39 -0.05 7.78
N HIS A 234 7.04 1.12 7.85
CA HIS A 234 8.17 1.36 8.74
C HIS A 234 8.15 2.78 9.32
N PRO A 235 8.53 3.02 10.60
CA PRO A 235 8.54 4.36 11.18
C PRO A 235 9.39 5.38 10.41
N SER A 236 10.47 4.95 9.74
CA SER A 236 11.30 5.85 8.91
C SER A 236 10.55 6.44 7.70
N GLU A 237 9.41 5.87 7.32
CA GLU A 237 8.57 6.40 6.25
C GLU A 237 7.71 7.58 6.74
N ILE A 238 7.55 7.76 8.06
CA ILE A 238 6.81 8.86 8.67
C ILE A 238 7.73 10.10 8.76
N THR A 239 7.96 10.70 7.61
CA THR A 239 8.75 11.94 7.50
C THR A 239 7.89 13.17 7.77
N PRO A 240 8.49 14.37 7.95
CA PRO A 240 7.75 15.62 7.98
C PRO A 240 6.91 15.87 6.72
N ASP A 241 7.40 15.47 5.53
CA ASP A 241 6.66 15.62 4.28
C ASP A 241 5.45 14.68 4.21
N ALA A 242 5.61 13.42 4.64
CA ALA A 242 4.54 12.44 4.69
C ALA A 242 3.48 12.80 5.74
N GLY A 243 3.91 13.23 6.94
CA GLY A 243 3.02 13.74 7.98
C GLY A 243 2.21 14.96 7.50
N ARG A 244 2.85 15.92 6.82
CA ARG A 244 2.16 17.07 6.21
C ARG A 244 1.12 16.63 5.18
N ALA A 245 1.48 15.69 4.30
CA ALA A 245 0.57 15.16 3.30
C ALA A 245 -0.68 14.52 3.94
N CYS A 246 -0.50 13.69 4.97
CA CYS A 246 -1.62 13.12 5.73
C CYS A 246 -2.46 14.20 6.43
N ASN A 247 -1.83 15.20 7.06
CA ASN A 247 -2.53 16.30 7.72
C ASN A 247 -3.39 17.11 6.73
N MET A 248 -2.88 17.40 5.53
CA MET A 248 -3.63 18.12 4.50
C MET A 248 -4.89 17.37 4.04
N LEU A 249 -4.85 16.04 3.99
CA LEU A 249 -6.05 15.23 3.70
C LEU A 249 -7.06 15.32 4.85
N GLN A 250 -6.59 15.24 6.08
CA GLN A 250 -7.44 15.32 7.27
C GLN A 250 -8.07 16.71 7.46
N GLU A 251 -7.35 17.80 7.15
CA GLU A 251 -7.87 19.16 7.17
C GLU A 251 -8.93 19.41 6.07
N ALA A 252 -8.87 18.66 4.96
CA ALA A 252 -9.98 18.60 4.00
C ALA A 252 -11.21 17.82 4.54
N GLY A 253 -11.06 17.22 5.72
CA GLY A 253 -12.01 16.39 6.44
C GLY A 253 -12.18 15.00 5.81
N ILE A 254 -11.11 14.48 5.21
CA ILE A 254 -11.04 13.10 4.70
C ILE A 254 -10.38 12.25 5.78
N PRO A 255 -11.08 11.27 6.37
CA PRO A 255 -10.46 10.35 7.31
C PRO A 255 -9.35 9.55 6.63
N VAL A 256 -8.18 9.48 7.27
CA VAL A 256 -7.01 8.77 6.77
C VAL A 256 -6.69 7.56 7.65
N SER A 257 -6.62 6.40 7.02
CA SER A 257 -6.30 5.14 7.66
C SER A 257 -5.07 4.50 7.03
N ASN A 258 -4.43 3.57 7.75
CA ASN A 258 -3.25 2.86 7.29
C ASN A 258 -3.45 1.36 7.16
N GLN A 259 -2.98 0.82 6.05
CA GLN A 259 -2.93 -0.60 5.76
C GLN A 259 -1.46 -1.01 5.65
N SER A 260 -0.87 -1.46 6.75
CA SER A 260 0.50 -2.01 6.74
C SER A 260 0.47 -3.46 6.25
N VAL A 261 1.61 -3.94 5.76
CA VAL A 261 1.87 -5.36 5.53
C VAL A 261 2.95 -5.81 6.50
N LEU A 262 2.76 -6.94 7.16
CA LEU A 262 3.78 -7.56 8.00
C LEU A 262 4.83 -8.19 7.09
N LEU A 263 6.05 -7.67 7.14
CA LEU A 263 7.13 -7.95 6.21
C LEU A 263 8.41 -8.30 6.98
N LYS A 264 8.99 -9.44 6.64
CA LYS A 264 10.22 -9.95 7.23
C LYS A 264 11.39 -8.99 7.01
N GLY A 265 12.12 -8.68 8.08
CA GLY A 265 13.23 -7.73 8.07
C GLY A 265 12.81 -6.27 7.92
N VAL A 266 11.51 -5.96 7.90
CA VAL A 266 11.00 -4.59 7.79
C VAL A 266 10.29 -4.17 9.06
N ASN A 267 9.24 -4.90 9.46
CA ASN A 267 8.40 -4.53 10.60
C ASN A 267 7.89 -5.73 11.40
N ASP A 268 8.53 -6.87 11.21
CA ASP A 268 8.35 -8.12 11.95
C ASP A 268 9.01 -8.10 13.35
N ASN A 269 9.11 -6.91 13.95
CA ASN A 269 9.66 -6.69 15.27
C ASN A 269 8.73 -5.78 16.08
N GLU A 270 8.52 -6.13 17.35
CA GLU A 270 7.61 -5.41 18.26
C GLU A 270 7.97 -3.94 18.43
N ASP A 271 9.25 -3.60 18.62
CA ASP A 271 9.67 -2.21 18.80
C ASP A 271 9.42 -1.38 17.54
N THR A 272 9.81 -1.92 16.38
CA THR A 272 9.59 -1.28 15.08
C THR A 272 8.10 -1.05 14.81
N MET A 273 7.27 -2.08 15.03
CA MET A 273 5.82 -1.97 14.84
C MET A 273 5.22 -0.97 15.82
N ARG A 274 5.58 -1.01 17.10
CA ARG A 274 5.10 -0.04 18.10
C ARG A 274 5.45 1.39 17.72
N ARG A 275 6.68 1.65 17.26
CA ARG A 275 7.10 2.97 16.78
C ARG A 275 6.32 3.40 15.54
N LEU A 276 6.01 2.48 14.62
CA LEU A 276 5.14 2.74 13.48
C LEU A 276 3.74 3.15 13.95
N LEU A 277 3.11 2.35 14.82
CA LEU A 277 1.74 2.57 15.29
C LEU A 277 1.60 3.92 16.03
N TYR A 278 2.53 4.24 16.94
CA TYR A 278 2.54 5.53 17.63
C TYR A 278 2.91 6.70 16.72
N GLY A 279 3.78 6.48 15.73
CA GLY A 279 4.06 7.48 14.70
C GLY A 279 2.81 7.83 13.89
N LEU A 280 2.05 6.83 13.47
CA LEU A 280 0.78 6.99 12.75
C LEU A 280 -0.25 7.74 13.61
N GLN A 281 -0.38 7.33 14.87
CA GLN A 281 -1.26 8.01 15.83
C GLN A 281 -0.88 9.48 16.00
N LYS A 282 0.41 9.81 16.09
CA LYS A 282 0.91 11.19 16.23
C LYS A 282 0.53 12.09 15.04
N ILE A 283 0.43 11.53 13.84
CA ILE A 283 -0.03 12.25 12.64
C ILE A 283 -1.52 12.05 12.35
N SER A 284 -2.28 11.55 13.34
CA SER A 284 -3.73 11.31 13.25
C SER A 284 -4.16 10.40 12.10
N VAL A 285 -3.27 9.48 11.69
CA VAL A 285 -3.59 8.41 10.74
C VAL A 285 -3.96 7.17 11.54
N ARG A 286 -5.16 6.64 11.31
CA ARG A 286 -5.66 5.47 12.04
C ARG A 286 -5.02 4.18 11.52
N PRO A 287 -4.29 3.40 12.34
CA PRO A 287 -3.92 2.04 11.97
C PRO A 287 -5.19 1.21 11.73
N TYR A 288 -5.39 0.70 10.53
CA TYR A 288 -6.61 -0.01 10.14
C TYR A 288 -6.35 -1.50 10.00
N TYR A 289 -5.49 -1.89 9.06
CA TYR A 289 -5.09 -3.28 8.89
C TYR A 289 -3.58 -3.43 9.03
N LEU A 290 -3.18 -4.52 9.67
CA LEU A 290 -1.91 -5.17 9.42
C LEU A 290 -2.23 -6.42 8.60
N PHE A 291 -1.83 -6.43 7.33
CA PHE A 291 -1.97 -7.62 6.49
C PHE A 291 -0.83 -8.58 6.78
N HIS A 292 -1.15 -9.83 7.06
CA HIS A 292 -0.20 -10.89 6.86
C HIS A 292 0.16 -10.92 5.37
N CYS A 293 1.46 -10.90 5.03
CA CYS A 293 1.90 -10.85 3.64
C CYS A 293 1.20 -11.94 2.82
N ASP A 294 0.70 -11.60 1.62
CA ASP A 294 0.05 -12.57 0.73
C ASP A 294 1.10 -13.54 0.13
N PRO A 295 0.73 -14.79 -0.21
CA PRO A 295 1.65 -15.77 -0.82
C PRO A 295 1.79 -15.51 -2.33
N VAL A 296 2.23 -14.30 -2.67
CA VAL A 296 2.36 -13.83 -4.04
C VAL A 296 3.72 -14.25 -4.58
N LYS A 297 3.75 -14.72 -5.83
CA LYS A 297 4.99 -15.05 -6.53
C LYS A 297 5.99 -13.88 -6.44
N GLY A 298 7.22 -14.21 -6.06
CA GLY A 298 8.29 -13.24 -5.86
C GLY A 298 8.15 -12.35 -4.63
N CYS A 299 7.27 -12.66 -3.67
CA CYS A 299 7.20 -11.99 -2.37
C CYS A 299 7.53 -12.92 -1.20
N TYR A 300 7.81 -14.21 -1.46
CA TYR A 300 7.98 -15.24 -0.43
C TYR A 300 9.04 -14.89 0.64
N HIS A 301 10.19 -14.36 0.21
CA HIS A 301 11.29 -13.95 1.08
C HIS A 301 10.94 -12.84 2.08
N LEU A 302 9.83 -12.11 1.87
CA LEU A 302 9.32 -11.08 2.78
C LEU A 302 8.20 -11.59 3.69
N ARG A 303 7.78 -12.86 3.56
CA ARG A 303 6.76 -13.45 4.42
C ARG A 303 7.35 -13.77 5.79
N THR A 304 6.51 -13.62 6.82
CA THR A 304 6.80 -14.05 8.19
C THR A 304 6.08 -15.36 8.49
N GLU A 305 6.50 -16.05 9.55
CA GLU A 305 5.68 -17.11 10.12
C GLU A 305 4.44 -16.49 10.79
N MET A 306 3.30 -17.18 10.70
CA MET A 306 2.06 -16.68 11.28
C MET A 306 2.14 -16.60 12.81
N THR A 307 2.81 -17.58 13.43
CA THR A 307 3.03 -17.65 14.89
C THR A 307 3.83 -16.46 15.41
N GLU A 308 4.88 -16.04 14.70
CA GLU A 308 5.67 -14.85 15.05
C GLU A 308 4.81 -13.58 15.02
N GLY A 309 4.01 -13.41 13.96
CA GLY A 309 3.10 -12.28 13.85
C GLY A 309 2.03 -12.27 14.96
N LEU A 310 1.49 -13.43 15.34
CA LEU A 310 0.52 -13.53 16.45
C LEU A 310 1.16 -13.15 17.78
N ASN A 311 2.34 -13.70 18.10
CA ASN A 311 3.06 -13.37 19.33
C ASN A 311 3.38 -11.87 19.43
N MET A 312 3.82 -11.26 18.33
CA MET A 312 4.06 -9.81 18.26
C MET A 312 2.77 -9.02 18.55
N MET A 313 1.65 -9.40 17.92
CA MET A 313 0.38 -8.71 18.12
C MET A 313 -0.17 -8.87 19.54
N GLU A 314 0.02 -10.03 20.18
CA GLU A 314 -0.34 -10.27 21.58
C GLU A 314 0.41 -9.33 22.54
N ASN A 315 1.71 -9.13 22.31
CA ASN A 315 2.50 -8.19 23.12
C ASN A 315 2.08 -6.74 22.86
N LEU A 316 1.87 -6.37 21.59
CA LEU A 316 1.42 -5.02 21.24
C LEU A 316 0.07 -4.69 21.88
N LEU A 317 -0.88 -5.63 21.92
CA LEU A 317 -2.19 -5.43 22.59
C LEU A 317 -2.06 -5.09 24.07
N LYS A 318 -1.08 -5.68 24.77
CA LYS A 318 -0.83 -5.43 26.19
C LYS A 318 -0.13 -4.09 26.43
N ASN A 319 0.72 -3.68 25.49
CA ASN A 319 1.68 -2.59 25.70
C ASN A 319 1.38 -1.32 24.90
N CYS A 320 0.39 -1.35 24.00
CA CYS A 320 0.02 -0.22 23.15
C CYS A 320 -1.39 0.30 23.42
N SER A 321 -1.60 1.59 23.17
CA SER A 321 -2.94 2.19 23.18
C SER A 321 -3.86 1.48 22.20
N GLY A 322 -5.06 1.09 22.64
CA GLY A 322 -6.07 0.46 21.79
C GLY A 322 -6.46 1.30 20.56
N LEU A 323 -6.33 2.63 20.63
CA LEU A 323 -6.56 3.52 19.48
C LEU A 323 -5.52 3.35 18.37
N ALA A 324 -4.32 2.88 18.72
CA ALA A 324 -3.23 2.63 17.79
C ALA A 324 -3.19 1.17 17.27
N MET A 325 -4.11 0.31 17.72
CA MET A 325 -4.09 -1.11 17.36
C MET A 325 -4.80 -1.37 16.02
N PRO A 326 -4.10 -1.90 14.99
CA PRO A 326 -4.75 -2.34 13.76
C PRO A 326 -5.39 -3.72 13.96
N GLN A 327 -6.29 -4.08 13.05
CA GLN A 327 -6.74 -5.46 12.93
C GLN A 327 -5.69 -6.28 12.16
N TYR A 328 -5.10 -7.30 12.78
CA TYR A 328 -4.19 -8.22 12.10
C TYR A 328 -5.01 -9.25 11.31
N VAL A 329 -4.86 -9.24 9.98
CA VAL A 329 -5.70 -10.01 9.05
C VAL A 329 -4.89 -10.82 8.06
N ALA A 330 -5.40 -11.98 7.66
CA ALA A 330 -5.01 -12.67 6.44
C ALA A 330 -6.10 -12.46 5.39
N ASP A 331 -5.74 -12.09 4.16
CA ASP A 331 -6.68 -12.02 3.05
C ASP A 331 -6.77 -13.40 2.38
N LEU A 332 -7.93 -14.05 2.48
CA LEU A 332 -8.15 -15.40 1.96
C LEU A 332 -8.84 -15.35 0.59
N PRO A 333 -8.52 -16.25 -0.35
CA PRO A 333 -9.12 -16.24 -1.68
C PRO A 333 -10.65 -16.36 -1.65
N GLY A 334 -11.29 -15.87 -2.71
CA GLY A 334 -12.74 -15.92 -2.87
C GLY A 334 -13.48 -14.96 -1.92
N GLN A 335 -14.65 -15.39 -1.43
CA GLN A 335 -15.59 -14.56 -0.68
C GLN A 335 -15.25 -14.43 0.82
N SER A 336 -14.36 -15.28 1.34
CA SER A 336 -13.94 -15.24 2.76
C SER A 336 -13.29 -13.89 3.13
N GLY A 337 -12.60 -13.26 2.18
CA GLY A 337 -12.07 -11.93 2.40
C GLY A 337 -10.96 -11.89 3.47
N LYS A 338 -10.85 -10.72 4.10
CA LYS A 338 -9.92 -10.41 5.19
C LYS A 338 -10.43 -11.01 6.50
N VAL A 339 -9.78 -12.07 6.95
CA VAL A 339 -10.09 -12.77 8.20
C VAL A 339 -9.18 -12.26 9.32
N PRO A 340 -9.73 -11.81 10.47
CA PRO A 340 -8.92 -11.43 11.63
C PRO A 340 -8.24 -12.67 12.22
N ILE A 341 -6.91 -12.71 12.18
CA ILE A 341 -6.15 -13.89 12.60
C ILE A 341 -5.76 -13.89 14.07
N LEU A 342 -5.93 -12.76 14.78
CA LEU A 342 -5.77 -12.73 16.23
C LEU A 342 -6.72 -13.72 16.95
N ALA A 343 -7.84 -14.08 16.32
CA ALA A 343 -8.75 -15.15 16.77
C ALA A 343 -8.08 -16.54 16.84
N LEU A 344 -6.87 -16.71 16.30
CA LEU A 344 -6.07 -17.93 16.39
C LEU A 344 -5.10 -17.93 17.59
N SER A 345 -4.98 -16.83 18.32
CA SER A 345 -4.12 -16.73 19.51
C SER A 345 -4.50 -17.78 20.55
N ARG A 346 -3.54 -18.64 20.92
CA ARG A 346 -3.73 -19.62 22.01
C ARG A 346 -3.70 -18.95 23.37
N SER A 347 -2.85 -17.93 23.56
CA SER A 347 -2.79 -17.21 24.84
C SER A 347 -4.13 -16.55 25.15
N LEU A 348 -4.69 -15.80 24.20
CA LEU A 348 -5.97 -15.10 24.41
C LEU A 348 -7.12 -16.09 24.62
N LYS A 349 -7.15 -17.21 23.90
CA LYS A 349 -8.14 -18.28 24.14
C LYS A 349 -8.03 -18.86 25.54
N ASN A 350 -6.82 -19.16 25.99
CA ASN A 350 -6.59 -19.70 27.33
C ASN A 350 -6.98 -18.68 28.42
N ASP A 351 -6.69 -17.39 28.20
CA ASP A 351 -7.05 -16.35 29.16
C ASP A 351 -8.58 -16.16 29.22
N LEU A 352 -9.30 -16.20 28.10
CA LEU A 352 -10.77 -16.20 28.08
C LEU A 352 -11.35 -17.45 28.76
N GLN A 353 -10.76 -18.63 28.53
CA GLN A 353 -11.21 -19.87 29.17
C GLN A 353 -11.02 -19.85 30.70
N LYS A 354 -9.95 -19.23 31.21
CA LYS A 354 -9.74 -19.07 32.66
C LYS A 354 -10.76 -18.12 33.31
N HIS A 355 -11.36 -17.24 32.52
CA HIS A 355 -12.30 -16.21 32.96
C HIS A 355 -13.71 -16.45 32.37
N GLN A 356 -14.11 -17.72 32.21
CA GLN A 356 -15.44 -18.10 31.72
C GLN A 356 -16.57 -17.59 32.61
N ASP A 357 -16.30 -17.39 33.90
CA ASP A 357 -17.22 -16.78 34.87
C ASP A 357 -17.65 -15.36 34.48
N PHE A 358 -16.89 -14.68 33.61
CA PHE A 358 -17.23 -13.35 33.10
C PHE A 358 -18.27 -13.38 31.97
N PHE A 359 -18.57 -14.54 31.39
CA PHE A 359 -19.45 -14.66 30.22
C PHE A 359 -20.62 -15.60 30.51
N ASP A 360 -21.85 -15.09 30.36
CA ASP A 360 -23.03 -15.94 30.39
C ASP A 360 -23.03 -16.88 29.17
N ASN A 361 -23.00 -18.21 29.40
CA ASN A 361 -23.09 -19.27 28.38
C ASN A 361 -22.01 -19.22 27.28
N PHE A 362 -20.75 -19.43 27.65
CA PHE A 362 -19.63 -19.59 26.72
C PHE A 362 -19.44 -21.08 26.34
N GLU A 363 -20.33 -21.61 25.49
CA GLU A 363 -20.14 -22.93 24.83
C GLU A 363 -19.61 -22.80 23.40
#